data_AF-A0A520D8R6-F1
#
_entry.id   AF-A0A520D8R6-F1
#
_cell.length_a   1.000
_cell.length_b   1.000
_cell.length_c   1.000
_cell.angle_alpha   90.00
_cell.angle_beta   90.00
_cell.angle_gamma   90.00
#
_symmetry.space_group_name_H-M   'P 1'
#
loop_
_entity.id
_entity.type
_entity.pdbx_description
1 polymer ?
#
loop_
_entity_poly.entity_id
_entity_poly.type
_entity_poly.pdbx_seq_one_letter_code
_entity_poly.pdbx_strand_id
1 'polypeptide(L)'
;MKPKFLTTILICLVAKGLLAQQKDLVNYVNTLQGTNSKHELTRGNTYPTTALPFGMHTWTPQTGKNGDGWKYQYFKDKIRGFQQAHQCSSWSRDYAVFSLMPMVDQLVVDENKRETKFSHANEIAKPNYYKVKLDNEITTEISPSERGAHLRFSYPKCKKSFLVLDGYTRLSGVQIYPKENKITGYVNNGEGFKKGWKSYFVLKFDQPIKAYGT
;
A
#
# COMPACT_ATOMS: atom_id res chain seq x y z
N MET A 1 34.02 -1.38 48.18
CA MET A 1 33.37 -2.49 47.44
C MET A 1 34.44 -3.46 46.96
N LYS A 2 34.27 -4.78 47.16
CA LYS A 2 35.29 -5.78 46.82
C LYS A 2 35.54 -5.79 45.29
N PRO A 3 36.79 -5.89 44.81
CA PRO A 3 37.14 -5.78 43.39
C PRO A 3 36.38 -6.78 42.51
N LYS A 4 36.08 -7.98 43.04
CA LYS A 4 35.27 -9.02 42.36
C LYS A 4 33.86 -8.55 41.98
N PHE A 5 33.25 -7.65 42.76
CA PHE A 5 31.90 -7.13 42.50
C PHE A 5 31.87 -6.12 41.36
N LEU A 6 32.94 -5.31 41.22
CA LEU A 6 33.11 -4.39 40.09
C LEU A 6 33.35 -5.15 38.79
N THR A 7 34.13 -6.24 38.83
CA THR A 7 34.41 -7.08 37.65
C THR A 7 33.15 -7.77 37.12
N THR A 8 32.28 -8.28 38.00
CA THR A 8 31.00 -8.90 37.59
C THR A 8 30.04 -7.89 36.96
N ILE A 9 29.96 -6.67 37.50
CA ILE A 9 29.12 -5.60 36.92
C ILE A 9 29.64 -5.20 35.53
N LEU A 10 30.96 -5.09 35.36
CA LEU A 10 31.59 -4.74 34.08
C LEU A 10 31.36 -5.83 33.01
N ILE A 11 31.48 -7.11 33.39
CA ILE A 11 31.21 -8.25 32.49
C ILE A 11 29.74 -8.29 32.06
N CYS A 12 28.79 -8.02 32.97
CA CYS A 12 27.37 -7.95 32.64
C CYS A 12 27.00 -6.77 31.73
N LEU A 13 27.72 -5.64 31.82
CA LEU A 13 27.53 -4.48 30.94
C LEU A 13 28.10 -4.72 29.53
N VAL A 14 29.24 -5.39 29.42
CA VAL A 14 29.84 -5.77 28.13
C VAL A 14 28.99 -6.84 27.41
N ALA A 15 28.44 -7.81 28.15
CA ALA A 15 27.56 -8.84 27.58
C ALA A 15 26.24 -8.26 27.01
N LYS A 16 25.70 -7.19 27.61
CA LYS A 16 24.53 -6.48 27.08
C LYS A 16 24.82 -5.74 25.77
N GLY A 17 26.04 -5.22 25.59
CA GLY A 17 26.47 -4.57 24.35
C GLY A 17 26.58 -5.54 23.17
N LEU A 18 26.95 -6.80 23.42
CA LEU A 18 27.10 -7.85 22.39
C LEU A 18 25.77 -8.40 21.86
N LEU A 19 24.70 -8.35 22.67
CA LEU A 19 23.35 -8.76 22.25
C LEU A 19 22.54 -7.59 21.62
N ALA A 20 23.07 -6.36 21.66
CA ALA A 20 22.34 -5.15 21.25
C ALA A 20 22.40 -4.83 19.74
N GLN A 21 23.06 -5.66 18.94
CA GLN A 21 23.13 -5.48 17.48
C GLN A 21 22.50 -6.67 16.75
N GLN A 22 21.26 -7.01 17.13
CA GLN A 22 20.47 -7.93 16.33
C GLN A 22 20.23 -7.28 14.96
N LYS A 23 20.85 -7.86 13.93
CA LYS A 23 20.75 -7.40 12.56
C LYS A 23 19.28 -7.41 12.15
N ASP A 24 18.73 -6.26 11.81
CA ASP A 24 17.36 -6.19 11.31
C ASP A 24 17.30 -6.75 9.88
N LEU A 25 16.88 -8.01 9.80
CA LEU A 25 16.88 -8.80 8.57
C LEU A 25 15.88 -8.26 7.53
N VAL A 26 14.85 -7.50 7.95
CA VAL A 26 13.85 -6.95 7.02
C VAL A 26 14.51 -6.01 6.01
N ASN A 27 15.65 -5.40 6.36
CA ASN A 27 16.37 -4.48 5.50
C ASN A 27 16.93 -5.16 4.23
N TYR A 28 17.19 -6.47 4.28
CA TYR A 28 17.64 -7.25 3.12
C TYR A 28 16.53 -7.57 2.13
N VAL A 29 15.27 -7.46 2.55
CA VAL A 29 14.14 -7.81 1.70
C VAL A 29 13.96 -6.74 0.63
N ASN A 30 13.83 -7.19 -0.63
CA ASN A 30 13.48 -6.38 -1.78
C ASN A 30 12.13 -6.86 -2.34
N THR A 31 11.05 -6.13 -2.04
CA THR A 31 9.71 -6.48 -2.54
C THR A 31 9.55 -6.19 -4.05
N LEU A 32 10.50 -5.47 -4.67
CA LEU A 32 10.52 -5.25 -6.12
C LEU A 32 11.19 -6.42 -6.87
N GLN A 33 11.81 -7.38 -6.18
CA GLN A 33 12.39 -8.55 -6.83
C GLN A 33 11.31 -9.35 -7.56
N GLY A 34 11.48 -9.53 -8.87
CA GLY A 34 10.55 -10.23 -9.76
C GLY A 34 9.46 -9.35 -10.40
N THR A 35 9.37 -8.07 -10.05
CA THR A 35 8.35 -7.13 -10.57
C THR A 35 8.65 -6.62 -11.98
N ASN A 36 9.89 -6.76 -12.48
CA ASN A 36 10.24 -6.47 -13.87
C ASN A 36 9.85 -7.65 -14.78
N SER A 37 8.55 -7.95 -14.82
CA SER A 37 7.97 -9.07 -15.55
C SER A 37 6.92 -8.59 -16.56
N LYS A 38 6.83 -9.30 -17.69
CA LYS A 38 5.77 -9.12 -18.69
C LYS A 38 5.07 -10.44 -18.95
N HIS A 39 3.98 -10.40 -19.71
CA HIS A 39 3.26 -11.60 -20.11
C HIS A 39 4.15 -12.53 -20.94
N GLU A 40 4.94 -11.97 -21.86
CA GLU A 40 5.79 -12.72 -22.79
C GLU A 40 7.00 -13.36 -22.10
N LEU A 41 7.47 -12.77 -20.99
CA LEU A 41 8.59 -13.29 -20.20
C LEU A 41 8.51 -12.85 -18.75
N THR A 42 8.39 -13.82 -17.85
CA THR A 42 8.35 -13.59 -16.40
C THR A 42 9.75 -13.68 -15.79
N ARG A 43 10.01 -12.83 -14.78
CA ARG A 43 11.23 -12.85 -13.96
C ARG A 43 10.92 -13.13 -12.48
N GLY A 44 9.79 -13.82 -12.25
CA GLY A 44 9.19 -14.03 -10.93
C GLY A 44 7.70 -13.70 -10.93
N ASN A 45 7.30 -12.66 -11.67
CA ASN A 45 5.89 -12.24 -11.82
C ASN A 45 5.21 -11.86 -10.49
N THR A 46 5.94 -11.09 -9.68
CA THR A 46 5.51 -10.59 -8.38
C THR A 46 5.02 -9.14 -8.50
N TYR A 47 4.43 -8.62 -7.41
CA TYR A 47 4.17 -7.20 -7.19
C TYR A 47 4.71 -6.81 -5.81
N PRO A 48 5.03 -5.52 -5.56
CA PRO A 48 5.62 -5.10 -4.29
C PRO A 48 4.59 -5.12 -3.16
N THR A 49 4.53 -6.26 -2.47
CA THR A 49 3.60 -6.49 -1.36
C THR A 49 4.10 -5.86 -0.06
N THR A 50 3.31 -4.96 0.49
CA THR A 50 3.44 -4.44 1.85
C THR A 50 2.40 -5.11 2.74
N ALA A 51 2.85 -5.99 3.62
CA ALA A 51 2.02 -6.83 4.47
C ALA A 51 2.79 -7.36 5.69
N LEU A 52 2.04 -7.71 6.75
CA LEU A 52 2.54 -8.62 7.78
C LEU A 52 2.61 -10.05 7.23
N PRO A 53 3.44 -10.94 7.81
CA PRO A 53 3.42 -12.36 7.46
C PRO A 53 2.00 -12.93 7.54
N PHE A 54 1.52 -13.55 6.46
CA PHE A 54 0.17 -14.12 6.36
C PHE A 54 -0.99 -13.14 6.60
N GLY A 55 -0.79 -11.84 6.33
CA GLY A 55 -1.86 -10.84 6.40
C GLY A 55 -3.05 -11.20 5.50
N MET A 56 -4.26 -11.04 6.02
CA MET A 56 -5.51 -11.21 5.28
C MET A 56 -5.64 -10.19 4.15
N HIS A 57 -5.18 -8.96 4.39
CA HIS A 57 -5.15 -7.89 3.39
C HIS A 57 -3.72 -7.43 3.17
N THR A 58 -3.30 -7.42 1.91
CA THR A 58 -1.99 -6.90 1.51
C THR A 58 -2.17 -5.60 0.73
N TRP A 59 -1.12 -4.77 0.66
CA TRP A 59 -1.17 -3.49 -0.03
C TRP A 59 -0.05 -3.36 -1.06
N THR A 60 -0.35 -2.71 -2.18
CA THR A 60 0.63 -2.49 -3.26
C THR A 60 0.30 -1.23 -4.08
N PRO A 61 1.29 -0.50 -4.59
CA PRO A 61 1.08 0.42 -5.72
C PRO A 61 0.53 -0.32 -6.95
N GLN A 62 -0.20 0.40 -7.80
CA GLN A 62 -0.82 -0.09 -9.01
C GLN A 62 -0.30 0.68 -10.24
N THR A 63 0.36 -0.01 -11.16
CA THR A 63 0.70 0.54 -12.49
C THR A 63 -0.23 0.00 -13.58
N GLY A 64 -0.63 -1.28 -13.44
CA GLY A 64 -1.55 -1.97 -14.36
C GLY A 64 -3.00 -1.50 -14.23
N LYS A 65 -3.80 -1.70 -15.29
CA LYS A 65 -5.22 -1.30 -15.32
C LYS A 65 -6.05 -2.10 -14.33
N ASN A 66 -7.21 -1.57 -13.94
CA ASN A 66 -8.16 -2.33 -13.13
C ASN A 66 -8.55 -3.64 -13.83
N GLY A 67 -8.48 -4.76 -13.10
CA GLY A 67 -8.78 -6.11 -13.58
C GLY A 67 -7.61 -6.83 -14.27
N ASP A 68 -6.51 -6.13 -14.56
CA ASP A 68 -5.29 -6.74 -15.09
C ASP A 68 -4.57 -7.54 -14.00
N GLY A 69 -4.04 -8.70 -14.37
CA GLY A 69 -3.17 -9.51 -13.52
C GLY A 69 -1.78 -8.90 -13.31
N TRP A 70 -1.29 -8.08 -14.25
CA TRP A 70 -0.01 -7.38 -14.12
C TRP A 70 -0.18 -6.09 -13.31
N LYS A 71 -0.51 -6.27 -12.03
CA LYS A 71 -0.87 -5.22 -11.08
C LYS A 71 0.19 -4.12 -10.95
N TYR A 72 1.45 -4.50 -10.89
CA TYR A 72 2.61 -3.62 -10.87
C TYR A 72 3.69 -4.17 -11.81
N GLN A 73 4.32 -3.30 -12.58
CA GLN A 73 5.45 -3.66 -13.45
C GLN A 73 6.55 -2.61 -13.31
N TYR A 74 7.76 -3.04 -12.95
CA TYR A 74 8.89 -2.15 -12.67
C TYR A 74 9.18 -1.16 -13.80
N PHE A 75 9.09 -1.56 -15.07
CA PHE A 75 9.41 -0.66 -16.19
C PHE A 75 8.33 0.41 -16.47
N LYS A 76 7.23 0.46 -15.71
CA LYS A 76 6.18 1.49 -15.84
C LYS A 76 6.52 2.68 -14.94
N ASP A 77 6.30 3.88 -15.47
CA ASP A 77 6.65 5.14 -14.82
C ASP A 77 5.45 5.87 -14.21
N LYS A 78 4.28 5.22 -14.14
CA LYS A 78 3.04 5.81 -13.64
C LYS A 78 2.29 4.90 -12.68
N ILE A 79 1.80 5.48 -11.61
CA ILE A 79 0.90 4.85 -10.63
C ILE A 79 -0.51 5.41 -10.82
N ARG A 80 -1.51 4.54 -10.80
CA ARG A 80 -2.95 4.88 -10.89
C ARG A 80 -3.72 4.70 -9.59
N GLY A 81 -3.08 4.15 -8.56
CA GLY A 81 -3.66 3.93 -7.26
C GLY A 81 -2.78 3.09 -6.33
N PHE A 82 -3.16 3.07 -5.07
CA PHE A 82 -2.62 2.22 -4.02
C PHE A 82 -3.75 1.34 -3.52
N GLN A 83 -3.60 0.02 -3.66
CA GLN A 83 -4.74 -0.89 -3.57
C GLN A 83 -4.52 -1.96 -2.50
N GLN A 84 -5.64 -2.39 -1.92
CA GLN A 84 -5.73 -3.66 -1.22
C GLN A 84 -5.67 -4.80 -2.26
N ALA A 85 -4.91 -5.86 -1.97
CA ALA A 85 -4.70 -6.98 -2.90
C ALA A 85 -4.69 -8.33 -2.19
N HIS A 86 -5.13 -9.37 -2.92
CA HIS A 86 -5.15 -10.77 -2.49
C HIS A 86 -4.66 -11.73 -3.59
N GLN A 87 -4.15 -11.17 -4.68
CA GLN A 87 -3.75 -11.89 -5.88
C GLN A 87 -2.57 -12.82 -5.60
N CYS A 88 -2.73 -14.12 -5.82
CA CYS A 88 -1.62 -15.08 -5.68
C CYS A 88 -0.72 -15.15 -6.92
N SER A 89 -1.23 -14.81 -8.10
CA SER A 89 -0.49 -14.74 -9.35
C SER A 89 -1.20 -13.85 -10.38
N SER A 90 -0.48 -13.31 -11.37
CA SER A 90 -1.13 -12.53 -12.44
C SER A 90 -2.19 -13.32 -13.23
N TRP A 91 -2.05 -14.64 -13.28
CA TRP A 91 -2.96 -15.52 -14.02
C TRP A 91 -4.30 -15.70 -13.33
N SER A 92 -4.31 -15.66 -12.00
CA SER A 92 -5.52 -15.86 -11.18
C SER A 92 -6.37 -14.60 -11.07
N ARG A 93 -5.82 -13.43 -11.43
CA ARG A 93 -6.38 -12.10 -11.14
C ARG A 93 -6.62 -11.93 -9.63
N ASP A 94 -7.36 -10.89 -9.25
CA ASP A 94 -7.53 -10.48 -7.86
C ASP A 94 -9.00 -10.45 -7.43
N TYR A 95 -9.23 -10.35 -6.12
CA TYR A 95 -10.54 -10.23 -5.49
C TYR A 95 -10.50 -9.26 -4.31
N ALA A 96 -11.67 -8.78 -3.86
CA ALA A 96 -11.78 -7.84 -2.73
C ALA A 96 -10.89 -6.57 -2.88
N VAL A 97 -10.66 -6.11 -4.11
CA VAL A 97 -9.80 -4.96 -4.41
C VAL A 97 -10.60 -3.67 -4.37
N PHE A 98 -10.06 -2.67 -3.70
CA PHE A 98 -10.35 -1.27 -3.91
C PHE A 98 -9.02 -0.51 -3.90
N SER A 99 -8.98 0.68 -4.51
CA SER A 99 -7.78 1.50 -4.52
C SER A 99 -8.04 2.95 -4.11
N LEU A 100 -6.98 3.58 -3.62
CA LEU A 100 -6.95 4.97 -3.21
C LEU A 100 -5.90 5.71 -4.05
N MET A 101 -6.26 6.86 -4.60
CA MET A 101 -5.32 7.70 -5.35
C MET A 101 -5.43 9.17 -4.90
N PRO A 102 -4.38 9.74 -4.27
CA PRO A 102 -4.40 11.15 -3.90
C PRO A 102 -4.18 12.02 -5.15
N MET A 103 -4.91 13.13 -5.22
CA MET A 103 -4.91 14.08 -6.34
C MET A 103 -4.73 15.50 -5.83
N VAL A 104 -4.12 16.35 -6.66
CA VAL A 104 -3.88 17.76 -6.35
C VAL A 104 -4.45 18.65 -7.47
N ASP A 105 -5.05 19.78 -7.08
CA ASP A 105 -5.67 20.82 -7.92
C ASP A 105 -6.89 20.40 -8.74
N GLN A 106 -6.82 19.26 -9.43
CA GLN A 106 -7.90 18.72 -10.25
C GLN A 106 -8.33 17.33 -9.76
N LEU A 107 -9.64 17.15 -9.57
CA LEU A 107 -10.24 15.85 -9.30
C LEU A 107 -10.49 15.11 -10.63
N VAL A 108 -9.83 13.95 -10.81
CA VAL A 108 -10.00 13.09 -11.98
C VAL A 108 -10.28 11.67 -11.49
N VAL A 109 -11.45 11.13 -11.83
CA VAL A 109 -11.89 9.80 -11.38
C VAL A 109 -11.44 8.70 -12.36
N ASP A 110 -11.42 8.97 -13.66
CA ASP A 110 -11.00 8.02 -14.70
C ASP A 110 -9.59 7.47 -14.42
N GLU A 111 -9.46 6.14 -14.37
CA GLU A 111 -8.20 5.48 -13.95
C GLU A 111 -7.01 5.78 -14.87
N ASN A 112 -7.26 6.02 -16.16
CA ASN A 112 -6.19 6.26 -17.13
C ASN A 112 -5.77 7.73 -17.11
N LYS A 113 -6.73 8.65 -16.84
CA LYS A 113 -6.46 10.08 -16.77
C LYS A 113 -5.85 10.52 -15.43
N ARG A 114 -6.09 9.77 -14.34
CA ARG A 114 -5.56 10.10 -13.00
C ARG A 114 -4.14 9.56 -12.73
N GLU A 115 -3.60 8.77 -13.65
CA GLU A 115 -2.23 8.26 -13.55
C GLU A 115 -1.23 9.38 -13.27
N THR A 116 -0.40 9.20 -12.24
CA THR A 116 0.66 10.15 -11.89
C THR A 116 2.01 9.50 -12.05
N LYS A 117 2.94 10.25 -12.65
CA LYS A 117 4.32 9.79 -12.83
C LYS A 117 5.06 9.62 -11.51
N PHE A 118 6.01 8.69 -11.49
CA PHE A 118 6.94 8.48 -10.40
C PHE A 118 8.27 7.91 -10.94
N SER A 119 9.27 7.86 -10.07
CA SER A 119 10.54 7.19 -10.33
C SER A 119 10.92 6.30 -9.15
N HIS A 120 11.56 5.16 -9.42
CA HIS A 120 12.06 4.27 -8.37
C HIS A 120 13.12 4.94 -7.47
N ALA A 121 13.78 6.01 -7.94
CA ALA A 121 14.68 6.80 -7.10
C ALA A 121 13.95 7.46 -5.91
N ASN A 122 12.64 7.67 -6.05
CA ASN A 122 11.75 8.24 -5.04
C ASN A 122 10.86 7.18 -4.37
N GLU A 123 11.13 5.88 -4.60
CA GLU A 123 10.32 4.76 -4.11
C GLU A 123 11.10 3.94 -3.08
N ILE A 124 10.46 3.68 -1.94
CA ILE A 124 10.90 2.72 -0.93
C ILE A 124 9.86 1.63 -0.88
N ALA A 125 10.25 0.41 -1.24
CA ALA A 125 9.39 -0.76 -1.21
C ALA A 125 9.94 -1.79 -0.23
N LYS A 126 9.30 -1.93 0.94
CA LYS A 126 9.62 -2.89 1.99
C LYS A 126 8.37 -3.66 2.45
N PRO A 127 8.53 -4.85 3.05
CA PRO A 127 7.39 -5.64 3.52
C PRO A 127 6.54 -4.90 4.55
N ASN A 128 7.18 -4.15 5.45
CA ASN A 128 6.54 -3.42 6.54
C ASN A 128 6.26 -1.93 6.25
N TYR A 129 6.71 -1.41 5.11
CA TYR A 129 6.57 0.00 4.77
C TYR A 129 6.75 0.24 3.26
N TYR A 130 5.80 0.95 2.66
CA TYR A 130 5.93 1.48 1.30
C TYR A 130 5.91 3.00 1.35
N LYS A 131 6.74 3.65 0.52
CA LYS A 131 6.70 5.09 0.28
C LYS A 131 7.00 5.38 -1.17
N VAL A 132 6.27 6.33 -1.76
CA VAL A 132 6.67 6.95 -3.04
C VAL A 132 6.36 8.45 -3.02
N LYS A 133 7.29 9.24 -3.54
CA LYS A 133 7.00 10.64 -3.92
C LYS A 133 6.66 10.67 -5.41
N LEU A 134 5.43 11.09 -5.71
CA LEU A 134 4.93 11.26 -7.08
C LEU A 134 5.41 12.59 -7.67
N ASP A 135 5.43 12.70 -9.00
CA ASP A 135 5.86 13.91 -9.71
C ASP A 135 4.95 15.13 -9.45
N ASN A 136 3.73 14.91 -8.96
CA ASN A 136 2.82 15.98 -8.52
C ASN A 136 3.09 16.45 -7.08
N GLU A 137 4.25 16.10 -6.52
CA GLU A 137 4.74 16.45 -5.18
C GLU A 137 3.98 15.80 -4.01
N ILE A 138 3.01 14.92 -4.28
CA ILE A 138 2.35 14.13 -3.22
C ILE A 138 3.27 12.99 -2.80
N THR A 139 3.46 12.83 -1.49
CA THR A 139 4.09 11.63 -0.93
C THR A 139 3.04 10.70 -0.36
N THR A 140 3.02 9.45 -0.81
CA THR A 140 2.18 8.38 -0.28
C THR A 140 3.02 7.43 0.55
N GLU A 141 2.52 7.05 1.71
CA GLU A 141 3.14 6.06 2.59
C GLU A 141 2.11 5.03 3.07
N ILE A 142 2.51 3.77 3.23
CA ILE A 142 1.65 2.66 3.65
C ILE A 142 2.37 1.84 4.71
N SER A 143 1.72 1.63 5.86
CA SER A 143 2.13 0.68 6.90
C SER A 143 1.03 -0.36 7.11
N PRO A 144 1.30 -1.67 6.96
CA PRO A 144 0.27 -2.70 6.97
C PRO A 144 -0.11 -3.14 8.39
N SER A 145 -1.32 -3.69 8.52
CA SER A 145 -1.71 -4.57 9.63
C SER A 145 -2.20 -5.90 9.05
N GLU A 146 -2.67 -6.84 9.90
CA GLU A 146 -3.16 -8.13 9.41
C GLU A 146 -4.38 -8.00 8.49
N ARG A 147 -5.23 -6.99 8.69
CA ARG A 147 -6.55 -6.84 8.03
C ARG A 147 -6.82 -5.40 7.58
N GLY A 148 -5.76 -4.62 7.33
CA GLY A 148 -5.88 -3.22 6.96
C GLY A 148 -4.51 -2.58 6.76
N ALA A 149 -4.49 -1.26 6.69
CA ALA A 149 -3.25 -0.47 6.69
C ALA A 149 -3.52 0.95 7.18
N HIS A 150 -2.46 1.61 7.64
CA HIS A 150 -2.43 3.05 7.78
C HIS A 150 -1.81 3.63 6.50
N LEU A 151 -2.57 4.47 5.80
CA LEU A 151 -2.09 5.21 4.62
C LEU A 151 -1.94 6.68 4.97
N ARG A 152 -0.79 7.26 4.63
CA ARG A 152 -0.54 8.70 4.79
C ARG A 152 -0.31 9.33 3.43
N PHE A 153 -1.07 10.40 3.14
CA PHE A 153 -0.94 11.20 1.94
C PHE A 153 -0.50 12.61 2.32
N SER A 154 0.75 12.96 2.02
CA SER A 154 1.30 14.29 2.27
C SER A 154 1.14 15.16 1.02
N TYR A 155 0.22 16.12 1.07
CA TYR A 155 -0.07 17.02 -0.04
C TYR A 155 0.83 18.27 -0.03
N PRO A 156 1.14 18.86 -1.19
CA PRO A 156 1.78 20.17 -1.25
C PRO A 156 0.91 21.25 -0.60
N LYS A 157 1.55 22.23 0.05
CA LYS A 157 0.87 23.33 0.75
C LYS A 157 0.10 24.22 -0.24
N CYS A 158 -0.99 24.83 0.23
CA CYS A 158 -1.78 25.82 -0.52
C CYS A 158 -2.37 25.30 -1.84
N LYS A 159 -2.61 23.99 -1.93
CA LYS A 159 -3.21 23.33 -3.10
C LYS A 159 -4.55 22.68 -2.74
N LYS A 160 -5.41 22.46 -3.72
CA LYS A 160 -6.64 21.67 -3.49
C LYS A 160 -6.25 20.20 -3.40
N SER A 161 -6.72 19.51 -2.36
CA SER A 161 -6.41 18.09 -2.12
C SER A 161 -7.66 17.26 -2.31
N PHE A 162 -7.53 16.15 -3.05
CA PHE A 162 -8.60 15.18 -3.21
C PHE A 162 -8.06 13.77 -3.02
N LEU A 163 -8.93 12.84 -2.62
CA LEU A 163 -8.63 11.42 -2.59
C LEU A 163 -9.70 10.68 -3.38
N VAL A 164 -9.28 9.97 -4.42
CA VAL A 164 -10.15 9.11 -5.21
C VAL A 164 -10.21 7.75 -4.54
N LEU A 165 -11.42 7.26 -4.27
CA LEU A 165 -11.70 5.88 -3.89
C LEU A 165 -12.30 5.17 -5.10
N ASP A 166 -11.63 4.10 -5.53
CA ASP A 166 -12.04 3.30 -6.69
C ASP A 166 -12.45 1.89 -6.24
N GLY A 167 -13.69 1.51 -6.58
CA GLY A 167 -14.27 0.17 -6.34
C GLY A 167 -13.71 -0.93 -7.25
N TYR A 168 -12.70 -0.60 -8.06
CA TYR A 168 -11.95 -1.46 -8.97
C TYR A 168 -12.75 -1.90 -10.19
N THR A 169 -13.32 -3.09 -10.16
CA THR A 169 -14.15 -3.65 -11.24
C THR A 169 -15.46 -4.15 -10.65
N ARG A 170 -16.46 -4.36 -11.51
CA ARG A 170 -17.79 -4.86 -11.14
C ARG A 170 -18.54 -3.91 -10.20
N LEU A 171 -19.42 -4.45 -9.35
CA LEU A 171 -20.30 -3.66 -8.48
C LEU A 171 -19.59 -3.33 -7.17
N SER A 172 -19.66 -2.06 -6.81
CA SER A 172 -19.25 -1.55 -5.52
C SER A 172 -20.34 -0.64 -4.97
N GLY A 173 -20.34 -0.44 -3.65
CA GLY A 173 -21.18 0.55 -2.99
C GLY A 173 -20.36 1.35 -2.01
N VAL A 174 -20.69 2.62 -1.86
CA VAL A 174 -20.02 3.53 -0.93
C VAL A 174 -21.05 4.39 -0.19
N GLN A 175 -20.79 4.64 1.08
CA GLN A 175 -21.52 5.59 1.91
C GLN A 175 -20.51 6.50 2.61
N ILE A 176 -20.71 7.81 2.46
CA ILE A 176 -19.83 8.84 3.01
C ILE A 176 -20.50 9.45 4.24
N TYR A 177 -19.74 9.53 5.34
CA TYR A 177 -20.17 10.10 6.63
C TYR A 177 -19.24 11.28 7.00
N PRO A 178 -19.49 12.48 6.46
CA PRO A 178 -18.58 13.62 6.63
C PRO A 178 -18.39 14.03 8.10
N LYS A 179 -19.46 13.97 8.90
CA LYS A 179 -19.43 14.31 10.33
C LYS A 179 -18.55 13.36 11.18
N GLU A 180 -18.26 12.18 10.65
CA GLU A 180 -17.44 11.15 11.33
C GLU A 180 -16.06 10.98 10.65
N ASN A 181 -15.74 11.78 9.63
CA ASN A 181 -14.56 11.60 8.78
C ASN A 181 -14.39 10.14 8.34
N LYS A 182 -15.49 9.54 7.87
CA LYS A 182 -15.58 8.10 7.63
C LYS A 182 -16.23 7.82 6.29
N ILE A 183 -15.72 6.81 5.60
CA ILE A 183 -16.35 6.20 4.43
C ILE A 183 -16.50 4.71 4.72
N THR A 184 -17.68 4.15 4.45
CA THR A 184 -17.88 2.70 4.44
C THR A 184 -18.28 2.26 3.04
N GLY A 185 -18.09 0.99 2.74
CA GLY A 185 -18.50 0.46 1.45
C GLY A 185 -18.23 -1.00 1.31
N TYR A 186 -18.43 -1.48 0.09
CA TYR A 186 -18.11 -2.84 -0.31
C TYR A 186 -17.66 -2.91 -1.76
N VAL A 187 -16.91 -3.96 -2.07
CA VAL A 187 -16.57 -4.38 -3.42
C VAL A 187 -16.96 -5.85 -3.64
N ASN A 188 -17.28 -6.21 -4.89
CA ASN A 188 -17.65 -7.58 -5.26
C ASN A 188 -16.79 -8.19 -6.39
N ASN A 189 -15.65 -7.56 -6.69
CA ASN A 189 -14.70 -8.12 -7.65
C ASN A 189 -14.05 -9.42 -7.14
N GLY A 190 -13.80 -10.36 -8.06
CA GLY A 190 -13.29 -11.71 -7.78
C GLY A 190 -14.06 -12.80 -8.52
N GLU A 191 -13.40 -13.90 -8.86
CA GLU A 191 -14.01 -15.04 -9.55
C GLU A 191 -14.18 -16.24 -8.59
N GLY A 192 -15.17 -17.11 -8.84
CA GLY A 192 -15.39 -18.31 -8.03
C GLY A 192 -16.16 -18.10 -6.70
N PHE A 193 -16.66 -16.90 -6.41
CA PHE A 193 -17.46 -16.64 -5.21
C PHE A 193 -18.96 -16.90 -5.41
N LYS A 194 -19.66 -17.20 -4.31
CA LYS A 194 -21.13 -17.32 -4.29
C LYS A 194 -21.79 -15.99 -4.70
N LYS A 195 -22.97 -16.09 -5.33
CA LYS A 195 -23.78 -14.92 -5.69
C LYS A 195 -24.02 -14.02 -4.46
N GLY A 196 -23.76 -12.72 -4.60
CA GLY A 196 -23.95 -11.74 -3.52
C GLY A 196 -22.78 -11.61 -2.55
N TRP A 197 -21.66 -12.31 -2.77
CA TRP A 197 -20.45 -12.11 -1.97
C TRP A 197 -19.94 -10.67 -2.06
N LYS A 198 -19.45 -10.15 -0.93
CA LYS A 198 -18.96 -8.79 -0.75
C LYS A 198 -17.78 -8.79 0.21
N SER A 199 -16.80 -7.96 -0.07
CA SER A 199 -15.80 -7.53 0.90
C SER A 199 -16.10 -6.11 1.34
N TYR A 200 -16.18 -5.88 2.64
CA TYR A 200 -16.54 -4.59 3.23
C TYR A 200 -15.30 -3.84 3.68
N PHE A 201 -15.30 -2.52 3.53
CA PHE A 201 -14.23 -1.67 3.99
C PHE A 201 -14.76 -0.48 4.81
N VAL A 202 -13.90 0.02 5.69
CA VAL A 202 -14.09 1.27 6.42
C VAL A 202 -12.82 2.09 6.30
N LEU A 203 -12.94 3.32 5.83
CA LEU A 203 -11.87 4.32 5.81
C LEU A 203 -12.19 5.37 6.87
N LYS A 204 -11.22 5.70 7.72
CA LYS A 204 -11.30 6.80 8.67
C LYS A 204 -10.18 7.79 8.38
N PHE A 205 -10.52 9.07 8.38
CA PHE A 205 -9.60 10.17 8.08
C PHE A 205 -9.31 10.98 9.34
N ASP A 206 -8.07 11.43 9.45
CA ASP A 206 -7.61 12.37 10.48
C ASP A 206 -7.89 13.84 10.12
N GLN A 207 -8.34 14.09 8.88
CA GLN A 207 -8.73 15.41 8.38
C GLN A 207 -10.23 15.47 8.03
N PRO A 208 -10.90 16.63 8.23
CA PRO A 208 -12.29 16.81 7.83
C PRO A 208 -12.57 16.60 6.34
N ILE A 209 -13.62 15.83 6.03
CA ILE A 209 -14.15 15.73 4.65
C ILE A 209 -14.93 17.02 4.34
N LYS A 210 -14.32 17.92 3.56
CA LYS A 210 -14.93 19.22 3.21
C LYS A 210 -15.89 19.17 2.02
N ALA A 211 -15.66 18.25 1.09
CA ALA A 211 -16.47 18.04 -0.10
C ALA A 211 -16.37 16.58 -0.52
N TYR A 212 -17.41 16.04 -1.16
CA TYR A 212 -17.46 14.66 -1.61
C TYR A 212 -18.43 14.50 -2.79
N GLY A 213 -18.27 13.39 -3.51
CA GLY A 213 -19.12 12.96 -4.63
C GLY A 213 -18.91 11.48 -4.89
N THR A 214 -19.82 10.86 -5.63
CA THR A 214 -19.82 9.44 -6.00
C THR A 214 -20.20 9.29 -7.46
#